data_AF-A0A9X1MSN7-F1
#
_entry.id   AF-A0A9X1MSN7-F1
#
_cell.length_a   1.000
_cell.length_b   1.000
_cell.length_c   1.000
_cell.angle_alpha   90.00
_cell.angle_beta   90.00
_cell.angle_gamma   90.00
#
_symmetry.space_group_name_H-M   'P 1'
#
loop_
_entity.id
_entity.type
_entity.pdbx_description
1 polymer ?
#
loop_
_entity_poly.entity_id
_entity_poly.type
_entity_poly.pdbx_seq_one_letter_code
_entity_poly.pdbx_strand_id
1 'polypeptide(L)'
;MTSEPSSDITIRSAQAEVDDWIRTIGVRYFSELTNLAQLMEEVGELSRIMSRTYGEQSFKEGDRRGDLSDELADVLFVLICIANQTGVDLTAALEKNLAKKTGRDSERHLNNPKLR
;
A
#
# COMPACT_ATOMS: atom_id res chain seq x y z
N MET A 1 20.87 -29.55 -4.18
CA MET A 1 20.51 -28.12 -4.29
C MET A 1 19.48 -27.85 -3.21
N THR A 2 19.93 -27.34 -2.07
CA THR A 2 19.03 -26.83 -1.03
C THR A 2 18.54 -25.48 -1.53
N SER A 3 17.25 -25.36 -1.85
CA SER A 3 16.61 -24.07 -2.08
C SER A 3 16.83 -23.23 -0.83
N GLU A 4 17.54 -22.11 -0.94
CA GLU A 4 17.59 -21.14 0.14
C GLU A 4 16.15 -20.70 0.47
N PRO A 5 15.80 -20.52 1.75
CA PRO A 5 14.50 -19.96 2.09
C PRO A 5 14.42 -18.58 1.46
N SER A 6 13.44 -18.37 0.57
CA SER A 6 13.05 -17.03 0.14
C SER A 6 12.77 -16.23 1.41
N SER A 7 13.62 -15.25 1.72
CA SER A 7 13.39 -14.35 2.85
C SER A 7 12.18 -13.49 2.52
N ASP A 8 11.07 -13.66 3.23
CA ASP A 8 9.90 -12.82 3.05
C ASP A 8 10.26 -11.35 3.28
N ILE A 9 9.71 -10.47 2.43
CA ILE A 9 9.91 -9.03 2.57
C ILE A 9 9.18 -8.52 3.82
N THR A 10 9.90 -7.82 4.68
CA THR A 10 9.32 -7.14 5.85
C THR A 10 9.00 -5.70 5.49
N ILE A 11 8.12 -5.02 6.23
CA ILE A 11 7.85 -3.58 6.00
C ILE A 11 9.14 -2.76 6.11
N ARG A 12 10.00 -3.09 7.08
CA ARG A 12 11.28 -2.41 7.27
C ARG A 12 12.24 -2.64 6.10
N SER A 13 12.34 -3.87 5.58
CA SER A 13 13.18 -4.15 4.41
C SER A 13 12.61 -3.50 3.15
N ALA A 14 11.28 -3.50 2.97
CA ALA A 14 10.63 -2.77 1.88
C ALA A 14 10.93 -1.26 1.92
N GLN A 15 10.90 -0.63 3.10
CA GLN A 15 11.31 0.78 3.25
C GLN A 15 12.77 0.99 2.82
N ALA A 16 13.68 0.10 3.21
CA ALA A 16 15.10 0.19 2.84
C ALA A 16 15.31 -0.03 1.33
N GLU A 17 14.71 -1.07 0.76
CA GLU A 17 14.81 -1.40 -0.67
C GLU A 17 14.27 -0.27 -1.56
N VAL A 18 13.18 0.38 -1.16
CA VAL A 18 12.63 1.55 -1.86
C VAL A 18 13.57 2.77 -1.73
N ASP A 19 14.16 3.01 -0.57
CA ASP A 19 15.16 4.10 -0.42
C ASP A 19 16.38 3.88 -1.30
N ASP A 20 16.91 2.65 -1.31
CA ASP A 20 18.02 2.26 -2.18
C ASP A 20 17.66 2.42 -3.66
N TRP A 21 16.48 1.97 -4.08
CA TRP A 21 16.00 2.13 -5.45
C TRP A 21 15.88 3.60 -5.84
N ILE A 22 15.32 4.45 -4.97
CA ILE A 22 15.15 5.88 -5.25
C ILE A 22 16.51 6.58 -5.37
N ARG A 23 17.48 6.23 -4.52
CA ARG A 23 18.82 6.83 -4.55
C ARG A 23 19.67 6.38 -5.74
N THR A 24 19.44 5.17 -6.24
CA THR A 24 20.26 4.57 -7.31
C THR A 24 19.64 4.72 -8.69
N ILE A 25 18.33 4.48 -8.81
CA ILE A 25 17.59 4.47 -10.07
C ILE A 25 16.67 5.70 -10.16
N GLY A 26 15.96 6.01 -9.09
CA GLY A 26 15.00 7.13 -9.04
C GLY A 26 15.63 8.53 -8.96
N VAL A 27 16.97 8.63 -8.90
CA VAL A 27 17.78 9.85 -8.72
C VAL A 27 17.58 10.54 -7.36
N ARG A 28 16.33 10.82 -6.97
CA ARG A 28 15.93 11.41 -5.68
C ARG A 28 14.43 11.23 -5.45
N TYR A 29 14.00 11.41 -4.20
CA TYR A 29 12.59 11.62 -3.90
C TYR A 29 12.06 12.88 -4.61
N PHE A 30 10.81 12.80 -5.09
CA PHE A 30 10.03 13.99 -5.39
C PHE A 30 9.75 14.81 -4.12
N SER A 31 9.19 16.01 -4.27
CA SER A 31 8.72 16.75 -3.09
C SER A 31 7.52 16.05 -2.46
N GLU A 32 7.24 16.38 -1.20
CA GLU A 32 6.16 15.76 -0.44
C GLU A 32 4.80 15.94 -1.11
N LEU A 33 4.57 17.12 -1.71
CA LEU A 33 3.33 17.43 -2.42
C LEU A 33 3.22 16.69 -3.75
N THR A 34 4.33 16.47 -4.45
CA THR A 34 4.33 15.65 -5.67
C THR A 34 4.06 14.19 -5.35
N ASN A 35 4.70 13.63 -4.32
CA ASN A 35 4.41 12.25 -3.89
C ASN A 35 2.97 12.11 -3.35
N LEU A 36 2.40 13.14 -2.72
CA LEU A 36 0.98 13.14 -2.37
C LEU A 36 0.08 13.10 -3.62
N ALA A 37 0.40 13.89 -4.65
CA ALA A 37 -0.34 13.86 -5.91
C ALA A 37 -0.27 12.49 -6.58
N GLN A 38 0.93 11.89 -6.63
CA GLN A 38 1.12 10.53 -7.16
C GLN A 38 0.32 9.50 -6.36
N LEU A 39 0.30 9.60 -5.02
CA LEU A 39 -0.49 8.69 -4.20
C LEU A 39 -1.99 8.77 -4.54
N MET A 40 -2.50 9.96 -4.82
CA MET A 40 -3.91 10.11 -5.23
C MET A 40 -4.18 9.55 -6.62
N GLU A 41 -3.21 9.62 -7.53
CA GLU A 41 -3.27 9.00 -8.85
C GLU A 41 -3.38 7.48 -8.72
N GLU A 42 -2.46 6.83 -8.00
CA GLU A 42 -2.47 5.36 -7.82
C GLU A 42 -3.73 4.87 -7.09
N VAL A 43 -4.22 5.63 -6.11
CA VAL A 43 -5.49 5.31 -5.43
C VAL A 43 -6.67 5.43 -6.39
N GLY A 44 -6.63 6.35 -7.36
CA GLY A 44 -7.63 6.48 -8.42
C GLY A 44 -7.64 5.29 -9.37
N GLU A 45 -6.45 4.82 -9.75
CA GLU A 45 -6.23 3.61 -10.57
C GLU A 45 -6.79 2.37 -9.85
N LEU A 46 -6.39 2.16 -8.59
CA LEU A 46 -6.92 1.10 -7.73
C LEU A 46 -8.45 1.16 -7.60
N SER A 47 -8.99 2.36 -7.35
CA SER A 47 -10.43 2.58 -7.22
C SER A 47 -11.19 2.17 -8.49
N ARG A 48 -10.66 2.50 -9.67
CA ARG A 48 -11.22 2.12 -10.96
C ARG A 48 -11.28 0.61 -11.14
N ILE A 49 -10.26 -0.14 -10.72
CA ILE A 49 -10.30 -1.61 -10.77
C ILE A 49 -11.34 -2.16 -9.79
N MET A 50 -11.31 -1.70 -8.54
CA MET A 50 -12.22 -2.17 -7.50
C MET A 50 -13.69 -1.92 -7.86
N SER A 51 -14.02 -0.73 -8.37
CA SER A 51 -15.39 -0.35 -8.73
C SER A 51 -15.98 -1.20 -9.87
N ARG A 52 -15.12 -1.70 -10.75
CA ARG A 52 -15.52 -2.50 -11.92
C ARG A 52 -15.47 -4.01 -11.68
N THR A 53 -14.56 -4.45 -10.83
CA THR A 53 -14.40 -5.87 -10.49
C THR A 53 -15.38 -6.30 -9.40
N TYR A 54 -15.59 -5.46 -8.40
CA TYR A 54 -16.41 -5.78 -7.22
C TYR A 54 -17.62 -4.87 -7.04
N GLY A 55 -17.67 -3.75 -7.77
CA GLY A 55 -18.80 -2.83 -7.75
C GLY A 55 -19.77 -3.05 -8.92
N GLU A 56 -20.67 -2.08 -9.11
CA GLU A 56 -21.73 -2.14 -10.13
C GLU A 56 -21.30 -1.56 -11.48
N GLN A 57 -20.07 -1.06 -11.61
CA GLN A 57 -19.58 -0.50 -12.86
C GLN A 57 -19.11 -1.62 -13.81
N SER A 58 -19.37 -1.46 -15.11
CA SER A 58 -18.86 -2.38 -16.13
C SER A 58 -17.55 -1.86 -16.74
N PHE A 59 -16.66 -2.77 -17.13
CA PHE A 59 -15.55 -2.43 -18.01
C PHE A 59 -16.10 -2.00 -19.37
N LYS A 60 -15.53 -0.93 -19.96
CA LYS A 60 -15.84 -0.52 -21.33
C LYS A 60 -15.05 -1.40 -22.31
N GLU A 61 -15.54 -1.48 -23.54
CA GLU A 61 -14.82 -2.13 -24.63
C GLU A 61 -13.47 -1.43 -24.85
N GLY A 62 -12.38 -2.20 -24.83
CA GLY A 62 -11.01 -1.69 -24.95
C GLY A 62 -10.36 -1.21 -23.65
N ASP A 63 -11.07 -1.23 -22.51
CA ASP A 63 -10.42 -0.97 -21.23
C ASP A 63 -9.42 -2.08 -20.91
N ARG A 64 -8.17 -1.69 -20.66
CA ARG A 64 -7.20 -2.61 -20.06
C ARG A 64 -7.73 -3.00 -18.68
N ARG A 65 -7.96 -4.29 -18.47
CA ARG A 65 -8.06 -4.86 -17.13
C ARG A 65 -6.67 -4.70 -16.52
N GLY A 66 -6.48 -3.63 -15.76
CA GLY A 66 -5.31 -3.51 -14.89
C GLY A 66 -5.31 -4.67 -13.90
N ASP A 67 -4.15 -5.01 -13.36
CA ASP A 67 -4.05 -6.01 -12.31
C ASP A 67 -4.28 -5.34 -10.96
N LEU A 68 -5.18 -5.90 -10.15
CA LEU A 68 -5.41 -5.41 -8.80
C LEU A 68 -4.12 -5.49 -7.97
N SER A 69 -3.27 -6.49 -8.20
CA SER A 69 -2.00 -6.59 -7.48
C SER A 69 -1.08 -5.43 -7.79
N ASP A 70 -1.04 -5.00 -9.05
CA ASP A 70 -0.14 -3.95 -9.52
C ASP A 70 -0.56 -2.60 -8.90
N GLU A 71 -1.84 -2.25 -8.95
CA GLU A 71 -2.30 -0.98 -8.36
C GLU A 71 -2.16 -0.95 -6.83
N LEU A 72 -2.33 -2.10 -6.16
CA LEU A 72 -2.05 -2.21 -4.72
C LEU A 72 -0.55 -2.01 -4.43
N ALA A 73 0.32 -2.52 -5.29
CA ALA A 73 1.76 -2.35 -5.17
C ALA A 73 2.18 -0.90 -5.43
N ASP A 74 1.61 -0.22 -6.43
CA ASP A 74 1.89 1.17 -6.75
C ASP A 74 1.46 2.11 -5.62
N VAL A 75 0.27 1.91 -5.06
CA VAL A 75 -0.16 2.62 -3.84
C VAL A 75 0.81 2.39 -2.68
N LEU A 76 1.23 1.15 -2.45
CA LEU A 76 2.18 0.81 -1.38
C LEU A 76 3.54 1.47 -1.62
N PHE A 77 4.04 1.46 -2.85
CA PHE A 77 5.32 2.04 -3.23
C PHE A 77 5.35 3.55 -2.93
N VAL A 78 4.33 4.29 -3.38
CA VAL A 78 4.27 5.73 -3.14
C VAL A 78 4.07 6.04 -1.65
N LEU A 79 3.30 5.23 -0.93
CA LEU A 79 3.16 5.36 0.52
C LEU A 79 4.50 5.18 1.24
N ILE A 80 5.32 4.20 0.83
CA ILE A 80 6.67 3.99 1.35
C ILE A 80 7.56 5.19 1.03
N CYS A 81 7.51 5.73 -0.19
CA CYS A 81 8.23 6.95 -0.55
C CYS A 81 7.90 8.12 0.39
N ILE A 82 6.61 8.32 0.69
CA ILE A 82 6.17 9.36 1.62
C ILE A 82 6.67 9.07 3.04
N ALA A 83 6.64 7.83 3.49
CA ALA A 83 7.13 7.48 4.82
C ALA A 83 8.64 7.74 4.95
N ASN A 84 9.43 7.30 3.98
CA ASN A 84 10.88 7.47 3.98
C ASN A 84 11.27 8.95 3.96
N GLN A 85 10.68 9.76 3.06
CA GLN A 85 11.01 11.18 2.95
C GLN A 85 10.61 11.99 4.20
N THR A 86 9.60 11.53 4.95
CA THR A 86 9.10 12.21 6.17
C THR A 86 9.66 11.63 7.47
N GLY A 87 10.50 10.59 7.40
CA GLY A 87 11.11 9.96 8.58
C GLY A 87 10.15 9.08 9.39
N VAL A 88 9.08 8.57 8.77
CA VAL A 88 8.10 7.69 9.40
C VAL A 88 8.57 6.23 9.29
N ASP A 89 8.72 5.54 10.43
CA ASP A 89 8.88 4.09 10.48
C ASP A 89 7.49 3.43 10.35
N LEU A 90 7.22 2.82 9.18
CA LEU A 90 5.93 2.19 8.90
C LEU A 90 5.70 0.93 9.73
N THR A 91 6.75 0.22 10.11
CA THR A 91 6.63 -0.98 10.97
C THR A 91 6.10 -0.54 12.34
N ALA A 92 6.77 0.41 12.97
CA ALA A 92 6.35 0.94 14.27
C ALA A 92 4.99 1.64 14.20
N ALA A 93 4.71 2.38 13.12
CA ALA A 93 3.42 3.04 12.92
C ALA A 93 2.27 2.03 12.79
N LEU A 94 2.47 0.94 12.05
CA LEU A 94 1.46 -0.11 11.89
C LEU A 94 1.24 -0.88 13.20
N GLU A 95 2.30 -1.28 13.90
CA GLU A 95 2.22 -1.94 15.21
C GLU A 95 1.41 -1.10 16.21
N LYS A 96 1.73 0.20 16.31
CA LYS A 96 0.99 1.15 17.15
C LYS A 96 -0.46 1.30 16.71
N ASN A 97 -0.73 1.32 15.40
CA ASN A 97 -2.09 1.43 14.85
C ASN A 97 -2.93 0.22 15.22
N LEU A 98 -2.37 -0.99 15.07
CA LEU A 98 -3.02 -2.24 15.42
C LEU A 98 -3.30 -2.33 16.92
N ALA A 99 -2.30 -2.05 17.77
CA ALA A 99 -2.51 -2.01 19.22
C ALA A 99 -3.63 -1.05 19.64
N LYS A 100 -3.69 0.14 19.02
CA LYS A 100 -4.74 1.14 19.25
C LYS A 100 -6.12 0.69 18.77
N LYS A 101 -6.21 -0.05 17.65
CA LYS A 101 -7.49 -0.59 17.14
C LYS A 101 -7.96 -1.75 18.01
N THR A 102 -7.08 -2.69 18.34
CA THR A 102 -7.38 -3.83 19.23
C THR A 102 -7.89 -3.36 20.58
N GLY A 103 -7.25 -2.36 21.21
CA GLY A 103 -7.68 -1.85 22.51
C GLY A 103 -9.03 -1.10 22.48
N ARG A 104 -9.40 -0.47 21.35
CA ARG A 104 -10.66 0.31 21.25
C ARG A 104 -11.85 -0.52 20.79
N ASP A 105 -11.62 -1.51 19.93
CA ASP A 105 -12.68 -2.17 19.17
C ASP A 105 -12.79 -3.68 19.45
N SER A 106 -12.07 -4.21 20.46
CA SER A 106 -12.04 -5.64 20.82
C SER A 106 -13.44 -6.28 20.95
N GLU A 107 -14.40 -5.57 21.54
CA GLU A 107 -15.77 -6.07 21.72
C GLU A 107 -16.75 -5.56 20.66
N ARG A 108 -16.45 -4.42 20.02
CA ARG A 108 -17.40 -3.71 19.16
C ARG A 108 -17.64 -4.41 17.81
N HIS A 109 -16.59 -4.94 17.19
CA HIS A 109 -16.73 -5.66 15.92
C HIS A 109 -17.16 -7.12 16.12
N LEU A 110 -16.65 -7.78 17.16
CA LEU A 110 -16.96 -9.18 17.49
C LEU A 110 -18.47 -9.40 17.77
N ASN A 111 -19.11 -8.39 18.35
CA ASN A 111 -20.52 -8.41 18.71
C ASN A 111 -21.43 -7.73 17.68
N ASN A 112 -20.90 -7.26 16.54
CA ASN A 112 -21.72 -6.64 15.49
C ASN A 112 -22.36 -7.71 14.58
N PRO A 113 -23.69 -7.90 14.60
CA PRO A 113 -24.34 -8.91 13.76
C PRO A 113 -24.22 -8.64 12.27
N LYS A 114 -23.95 -7.39 11.86
CA LYS A 114 -23.75 -7.03 10.45
C LYS A 114 -22.42 -7.51 9.88
N LEU A 115 -21.51 -8.00 10.74
CA LEU A 115 -20.17 -8.48 10.36
C LEU A 115 -20.03 -10.00 10.54
N ARG A 116 -21.14 -10.73 10.74
CA ARG A 116 -21.21 -12.19 10.81
C ARG A 116 -21.89 -12.76 9.58
#